data_AF-A0A4R2FAD6-F1
#
_entry.id   AF-A0A4R2FAD6-F1
#
_cell.length_a   1.000
_cell.length_b   1.000
_cell.length_c   1.000
_cell.angle_alpha   90.00
_cell.angle_beta   90.00
_cell.angle_gamma   90.00
#
_symmetry.space_group_name_H-M   'P 1'
#
loop_
_entity.id
_entity.type
_entity.pdbx_description
1 polymer ?
#
loop_
_entity_poly.entity_id
_entity_poly.type
_entity_poly.pdbx_seq_one_letter_code
_entity_poly.pdbx_strand_id
1 'polypeptide(L)' 'MTKKKGPNFSPEFRLETAQLVVDQGYTNREAAEAMGVGYSTLGKWVKQLREERAGKTP' A
#
# COMPACT_ATOMS: atom_id res chain seq x y z
N MET A 1 -7.28 -16.59 -19.85
CA MET A 1 -6.17 -15.78 -19.33
C MET A 1 -6.15 -15.89 -17.81
N THR A 2 -5.29 -16.74 -17.23
CA THR A 2 -5.16 -16.89 -15.78
C THR A 2 -4.41 -15.70 -15.22
N LYS A 3 -5.15 -14.75 -14.63
CA LYS A 3 -4.61 -13.55 -13.99
C LYS A 3 -3.73 -14.02 -12.83
N LYS A 4 -2.39 -14.01 -13.01
CA LYS A 4 -1.43 -14.37 -11.96
C LYS A 4 -1.78 -13.60 -10.70
N LYS A 5 -2.34 -14.30 -9.71
CA LYS A 5 -2.69 -13.76 -8.40
C LYS A 5 -1.35 -13.41 -7.77
N GLY A 6 -1.04 -12.11 -7.70
CA GLY A 6 0.21 -11.63 -7.12
C GLY A 6 0.39 -12.14 -5.68
N PRO A 7 1.57 -11.96 -5.07
CA PRO A 7 1.80 -12.33 -3.68
C PRO A 7 0.63 -11.82 -2.82
N ASN A 8 -0.01 -12.76 -2.12
CA ASN A 8 -1.27 -12.55 -1.42
C ASN A 8 -0.97 -11.86 -0.08
N PHE A 9 -0.51 -10.61 -0.13
CA PHE A 9 -0.36 -9.78 1.07
C PHE A 9 -1.72 -9.62 1.73
N SER A 10 -1.78 -9.87 3.03
CA SER A 10 -3.00 -9.71 3.81
C SER A 10 -3.53 -8.28 3.68
N PRO A 11 -4.85 -8.07 3.62
CA PRO A 11 -5.44 -6.74 3.62
C PRO A 11 -4.94 -5.87 4.78
N GLU A 12 -4.76 -6.46 5.96
CA GLU A 12 -4.23 -5.77 7.14
C GLU A 12 -2.80 -5.28 6.90
N PHE A 13 -1.93 -6.13 6.34
CA PHE A 13 -0.54 -5.77 6.04
C PHE A 13 -0.45 -4.64 5.00
N ARG A 14 -1.32 -4.67 3.99
CA ARG A 14 -1.41 -3.59 2.98
C ARG A 14 -1.81 -2.27 3.61
N LEU A 15 -2.80 -2.32 4.50
CA LEU A 15 -3.31 -1.15 5.21
C LEU A 15 -2.23 -0.58 6.14
N GLU A 16 -1.62 -1.41 6.98
CA GLU A 16 -0.55 -1.03 7.91
C GLU A 16 0.61 -0.35 7.17
N THR A 17 1.10 -0.97 6.08
CA THR A 17 2.19 -0.40 5.28
C THR A 17 1.80 0.95 4.66
N ALA A 18 0.57 1.08 4.15
CA ALA A 18 0.08 2.34 3.59
C ALA A 18 -0.14 3.41 4.66
N GLN A 19 -0.55 3.03 5.87
CA GLN A 19 -0.70 3.93 7.01
C GLN A 19 0.65 4.49 7.48
N LEU A 20 1.74 3.73 7.42
CA LEU A 20 3.08 4.27 7.71
C LEU A 20 3.39 5.50 6.85
N VAL A 21 3.01 5.47 5.57
CA VAL A 21 3.23 6.59 4.66
C VAL A 21 2.23 7.73 4.90
N VAL A 22 0.94 7.40 5.04
CA VAL A 22 -0.12 8.42 5.10
C VAL A 22 -0.23 9.07 6.48
N ASP A 23 -0.12 8.29 7.55
CA ASP A 23 -0.27 8.73 8.94
C ASP A 23 1.07 9.10 9.57
N GLN A 24 2.09 8.26 9.41
CA GLN A 24 3.39 8.47 10.06
C GLN A 24 4.36 9.32 9.23
N GLY A 25 3.99 9.69 8.00
CA GLY A 25 4.80 10.57 7.15
C GLY A 25 6.05 9.93 6.56
N TYR A 26 6.17 8.60 6.60
CA TYR A 26 7.26 7.89 5.95
C TYR A 26 7.23 8.11 4.44
N THR A 27 8.39 8.12 3.80
CA THR A 27 8.41 8.08 2.34
C THR A 27 8.02 6.68 1.82
N ASN A 28 7.46 6.62 0.61
CA ASN A 28 7.16 5.36 -0.07
C ASN A 28 8.39 4.44 -0.18
N ARG A 29 9.61 4.99 -0.15
CA ARG A 29 10.84 4.20 -0.23
C ARG A 29 11.19 3.59 1.12
N GLU A 30 11.14 4.38 2.18
CA GLU A 30 11.44 3.90 3.54
C GLU A 30 10.42 2.87 4.00
N ALA A 31 9.13 3.11 3.80
CA ALA A 31 8.10 2.16 4.17
C ALA A 31 8.16 0.88 3.31
N ALA A 32 8.59 0.98 2.05
CA ALA A 32 8.81 -0.18 1.20
C ALA A 32 9.99 -1.03 1.67
N GLU A 33 11.10 -0.39 2.04
CA GLU A 33 12.30 -1.05 2.53
C GLU A 33 12.06 -1.68 3.92
N ALA A 34 11.41 -0.94 4.83
CA ALA A 34 11.09 -1.41 6.18
C ALA A 34 10.14 -2.62 6.19
N MET A 35 9.14 -2.62 5.31
CA MET A 35 8.14 -3.70 5.23
C MET A 35 8.49 -4.77 4.18
N GLY A 36 9.64 -4.64 3.48
CA GLY A 36 10.08 -5.59 2.46
C GLY A 36 9.14 -5.69 1.25
N VAL A 37 8.44 -4.60 0.91
CA VAL A 37 7.52 -4.56 -0.24
C VAL A 37 8.11 -3.81 -1.42
N GLY A 38 7.69 -4.16 -2.64
CA GLY A 38 8.11 -3.41 -3.82
C GLY A 38 7.59 -1.96 -3.79
N TYR A 39 8.45 -0.99 -4.12
CA TYR A 39 8.09 0.44 -4.18
C TYR A 39 6.80 0.71 -4.97
N SER A 40 6.70 0.12 -6.17
CA SER A 40 5.51 0.25 -7.03
C SER A 40 4.25 -0.39 -6.44
N THR A 41 4.41 -1.43 -5.62
CA THR A 41 3.31 -2.09 -4.91
C THR A 41 2.80 -1.19 -3.80
N LEU A 42 3.71 -0.63 -2.99
CA LEU A 42 3.34 0.29 -1.93
C LEU A 42 2.69 1.56 -2.47
N GLY A 43 3.23 2.14 -3.55
CA GLY A 43 2.64 3.32 -4.19
C GLY A 43 1.17 3.12 -4.57
N LYS A 44 0.78 1.92 -5.01
CA LYS A 44 -0.63 1.59 -5.31
C LYS A 44 -1.49 1.54 -4.04
N TRP A 45 -0.97 0.95 -2.96
CA TRP A 45 -1.71 0.85 -1.69
C TRP A 45 -1.88 2.22 -1.03
N VAL A 46 -0.83 3.04 -1.01
CA VAL A 46 -0.89 4.42 -0.51
C VAL A 46 -1.90 5.24 -1.31
N LYS A 47 -1.88 5.12 -2.65
CA LYS A 47 -2.84 5.81 -3.50
C LYS A 47 -4.28 5.38 -3.17
N GLN A 48 -4.52 4.07 -3.09
CA GLN A 48 -5.84 3.53 -2.72
C GLN A 48 -6.30 4.05 -1.36
N LEU A 49 -5.44 4.00 -0.34
CA LEU A 49 -5.76 4.49 1.01
C LEU A 49 -6.07 5.99 1.03
N ARG A 50 -5.35 6.79 0.22
CA ARG A 50 -5.63 8.23 0.07
C ARG A 50 -6.97 8.48 -0.62
N GLU A 51 -7.32 7.69 -1.63
CA GLU A 51 -8.61 7.78 -2.33
C GLU A 51 -9.77 7.40 -1.38
N GLU A 52 -9.63 6.32 -0.62
CA GLU A 52 -10.59 5.90 0.40
C GLU A 52 -10.80 6.98 1.48
N ARG A 53 -9.72 7.62 1.97
CA ARG A 53 -9.81 8.75 2.91
C ARG A 53 -10.40 10.01 2.31
N ALA A 54 -10.22 10.22 1.02
CA ALA A 54 -10.84 11.32 0.29
C ALA A 54 -12.33 11.06 -0.02
N GLY A 55 -12.91 9.96 0.48
CA GLY A 55 -14.28 9.57 0.21
C GLY A 55 -14.50 9.06 -1.22
N LYS A 56 -13.42 8.83 -1.98
CA LYS A 56 -13.45 8.11 -3.25
C LYS A 56 -13.28 6.62 -2.95
N THR A 57 -14.32 6.03 -2.38
CA THR A 57 -14.47 4.58 -2.42
C THR A 57 -14.77 4.16 -3.87
N PRO A 58 -14.05 3.17 -4.43
CA PRO A 58 -14.35 2.62 -5.75
C PRO A 58 -15.70 1.91 -5.81
#